data_AF-A0A7S2N325-F1
#
_entry.id   AF-A0A7S2N325-F1
#
_cell.length_a   1.000
_cell.length_b   1.000
_cell.length_c   1.000
_cell.angle_alpha   90.00
_cell.angle_beta   90.00
_cell.angle_gamma   90.00
#
_symmetry.space_group_name_H-M   'P 1'
#
loop_
_entity.id
_entity.type
_entity.pdbx_description
1 polymer ?
#
loop_
_entity_poly.entity_id
_entity_poly.type
_entity_poly.pdbx_seq_one_letter_code
_entity_poly.pdbx_strand_id
1 'polypeptide(L)'
;QNPSTSMVPVPTSEDVEAGTWVSEAALWCKWTHVGDMVSETDCKIFAVIASDMWEVLMTRAPVHMITATYATNFHQRVTIAIPPNEDYPTDLCVPNTEIVLSAEAEKELLRVAIHSGVAKLTEHQEMLLMRELDEGKCCVQVDESHGVVRTVQLVVLELQLADECIGATKIFVQVGKCKA
;
A
#
# COMPACT_ATOMS: atom_id res chain seq x y z
N GLN A 1 3.63 -20.33 8.41
CA GLN A 1 4.82 -19.68 9.02
C GLN A 1 5.47 -20.61 10.03
N ASN A 2 6.80 -20.54 10.14
CA ASN A 2 7.58 -21.42 11.02
C ASN A 2 8.25 -20.60 12.15
N PRO A 3 8.09 -20.97 13.45
CA PRO A 3 8.72 -20.26 14.56
C PRO A 3 10.25 -20.13 14.47
N SER A 4 10.93 -21.00 13.69
CA SER A 4 12.37 -20.88 13.50
C SER A 4 12.79 -19.74 12.56
N THR A 5 11.86 -19.25 11.74
CA THR A 5 12.10 -18.23 10.71
C THR A 5 11.18 -17.01 10.84
N SER A 6 10.20 -17.04 11.75
CA SER A 6 9.25 -15.95 11.95
C SER A 6 8.96 -15.69 13.43
N MET A 7 8.22 -14.62 13.70
CA MET A 7 7.88 -14.17 15.07
C MET A 7 6.62 -14.85 15.63
N VAL A 8 6.14 -15.93 15.03
CA VAL A 8 4.97 -16.68 15.53
C VAL A 8 5.35 -17.61 16.69
N PRO A 9 4.53 -17.73 17.75
CA PRO A 9 4.84 -18.58 18.89
C PRO A 9 4.67 -20.08 18.60
N VAL A 10 3.84 -20.42 17.62
CA VAL A 10 3.54 -21.80 17.18
C VAL A 10 3.43 -21.83 15.65
N PRO A 11 3.71 -22.98 15.00
CA PRO A 11 3.53 -23.10 13.55
C PRO A 11 2.11 -22.75 13.12
N THR A 12 2.00 -21.98 12.05
CA THR A 12 0.72 -21.61 11.43
C THR A 12 0.70 -21.97 9.96
N SER A 13 -0.46 -22.25 9.40
CA SER A 13 -0.66 -22.52 7.97
C SER A 13 -1.83 -21.69 7.45
N GLU A 14 -1.74 -21.30 6.19
CA GLU A 14 -2.75 -20.52 5.49
C GLU A 14 -2.83 -21.03 4.05
N ASP A 15 -4.04 -21.27 3.57
CA ASP A 15 -4.29 -21.72 2.20
C ASP A 15 -4.12 -20.55 1.23
N VAL A 16 -3.37 -20.76 0.15
CA VAL A 16 -3.11 -19.73 -0.84
C VAL A 16 -4.02 -19.94 -2.05
N GLU A 17 -4.90 -18.98 -2.29
CA GLU A 17 -5.80 -19.00 -3.44
C GLU A 17 -5.10 -18.69 -4.77
N ALA A 18 -5.73 -19.08 -5.88
CA ALA A 18 -5.23 -18.76 -7.20
C ALA A 18 -5.26 -17.25 -7.46
N GLY A 19 -4.13 -16.69 -7.93
CA GLY A 19 -3.98 -15.26 -8.19
C GLY A 19 -3.33 -14.49 -7.04
N THR A 20 -3.11 -15.12 -5.89
CA THR A 20 -2.44 -14.51 -4.74
C THR A 20 -0.93 -14.41 -4.96
N TRP A 21 -0.37 -13.25 -4.63
CA TRP A 21 1.08 -13.04 -4.61
C TRP A 21 1.69 -13.71 -3.38
N VAL A 22 2.83 -14.37 -3.59
CA VAL A 22 3.63 -14.94 -2.50
C VAL A 22 5.01 -14.33 -2.54
N SER A 23 5.47 -13.87 -1.39
CA SER A 23 6.75 -13.23 -1.15
C SER A 23 7.00 -11.99 -2.00
N GLU A 24 5.95 -11.16 -2.19
CA GLU A 24 6.06 -9.88 -2.91
C GLU A 24 7.20 -9.00 -2.36
N ALA A 25 7.41 -9.00 -1.04
CA ALA A 25 8.48 -8.26 -0.40
C ALA A 25 9.87 -8.54 -1.02
N ALA A 26 10.11 -9.75 -1.54
CA ALA A 26 11.37 -10.12 -2.20
C ALA A 26 11.62 -9.37 -3.52
N LEU A 27 10.60 -8.77 -4.13
CA LEU A 27 10.75 -7.91 -5.31
C LEU A 27 11.31 -6.53 -4.96
N TRP A 28 11.02 -6.05 -3.74
CA TRP A 28 11.21 -4.66 -3.35
C TRP A 28 12.34 -4.47 -2.34
N CYS A 29 12.66 -5.50 -1.56
CA CYS A 29 13.73 -5.45 -0.58
C CYS A 29 14.42 -6.81 -0.39
N LYS A 30 15.51 -6.82 0.39
CA LYS A 30 16.16 -8.06 0.79
C LYS A 30 15.28 -8.79 1.80
N TRP A 31 14.47 -9.70 1.30
CA TRP A 31 13.53 -10.49 2.08
C TRP A 31 14.08 -11.86 2.44
N THR A 32 13.83 -12.29 3.67
CA THR A 32 14.06 -13.66 4.13
C THR A 32 12.69 -14.28 4.38
N HIS A 33 12.36 -15.37 3.67
CA HIS A 33 11.08 -16.06 3.84
C HIS A 33 10.84 -16.46 5.30
N VAL A 34 9.60 -16.34 5.72
CA VAL A 34 9.15 -16.58 7.11
C VAL A 34 8.30 -17.86 7.23
N GLY A 35 8.10 -18.58 6.14
CA GLY A 35 7.49 -19.90 6.12
C GLY A 35 7.92 -20.75 4.92
N ASP A 36 7.37 -21.96 4.89
CA ASP A 36 7.48 -22.88 3.77
C ASP A 36 6.18 -22.86 2.96
N MET A 37 6.30 -22.98 1.64
CA MET A 37 5.16 -23.14 0.74
C MET A 37 5.12 -24.57 0.21
N VAL A 38 3.99 -25.24 0.37
CA VAL A 38 3.75 -26.61 -0.09
C VAL A 38 2.49 -26.62 -0.95
N SER A 39 2.53 -27.33 -2.07
CA SER A 39 1.36 -27.56 -2.91
C SER A 39 0.64 -28.81 -2.41
N GLU A 40 -0.63 -28.66 -2.04
CA GLU A 40 -1.51 -29.79 -1.65
C GLU A 40 -2.24 -30.40 -2.85
N THR A 41 -2.37 -29.63 -3.93
CA THR A 41 -3.04 -30.01 -5.17
C THR A 41 -2.22 -29.57 -6.38
N ASP A 42 -2.50 -30.15 -7.55
CA ASP A 42 -1.87 -29.75 -8.80
C ASP A 42 -2.08 -28.25 -9.05
N CYS A 43 -1.00 -27.49 -9.06
CA CYS A 43 -1.03 -26.05 -9.28
C CYS A 43 0.02 -25.60 -10.30
N LYS A 44 -0.10 -24.36 -10.74
CA LYS A 44 0.90 -23.70 -11.59
C LYS A 44 1.37 -22.44 -10.88
N ILE A 45 2.69 -22.27 -10.81
CA ILE A 45 3.31 -21.12 -10.17
C ILE A 45 3.93 -20.26 -11.26
N PHE A 46 3.71 -18.95 -11.18
CA PHE A 46 4.42 -17.96 -11.97
C PHE A 46 5.46 -17.29 -11.08
N ALA A 47 6.73 -17.46 -11.42
CA ALA A 47 7.84 -16.89 -10.66
C ALA A 47 8.39 -15.64 -11.35
N VAL A 48 8.48 -14.54 -10.61
CA VAL A 48 9.14 -13.31 -11.06
C VAL A 48 10.53 -13.25 -10.42
N ILE A 49 11.56 -13.19 -11.24
CA ILE A 49 12.95 -13.04 -10.77
C ILE A 49 13.21 -11.55 -10.60
N ALA A 50 13.47 -11.11 -9.36
CA ALA A 50 13.59 -9.69 -9.02
C ALA A 50 14.69 -8.98 -9.82
N SER A 51 15.84 -9.64 -10.08
CA SER A 51 16.93 -9.07 -10.89
C SER A 51 16.47 -8.77 -12.32
N ASP A 52 15.83 -9.74 -12.96
CA ASP A 52 15.42 -9.67 -14.36
C ASP A 52 14.30 -8.64 -14.51
N MET A 53 13.38 -8.58 -13.54
CA MET A 53 12.36 -7.55 -13.46
C MET A 53 13.00 -6.16 -13.40
N TRP A 54 14.00 -5.97 -12.53
CA TRP A 54 14.70 -4.68 -12.39
C TRP A 54 15.42 -4.27 -13.67
N GLU A 55 16.08 -5.18 -14.38
CA GLU A 55 16.72 -4.89 -15.67
C GLU A 55 15.71 -4.33 -16.67
N VAL A 56 14.51 -4.92 -16.74
CA VAL A 56 13.44 -4.44 -17.62
C VAL A 56 12.90 -3.08 -17.18
N LEU A 57 12.63 -2.88 -15.89
CA LEU A 57 12.08 -1.63 -15.36
C LEU A 57 13.05 -0.46 -15.53
N MET A 58 14.37 -0.72 -15.46
CA MET A 58 15.41 0.29 -15.68
C MET A 58 15.49 0.79 -17.12
N THR A 59 14.90 0.10 -18.10
CA THR A 59 14.94 0.54 -19.51
C THR A 59 14.10 1.80 -19.80
N ARG A 60 13.16 2.16 -18.91
CA ARG A 60 12.26 3.30 -19.09
C ARG A 60 12.28 4.22 -17.87
N ALA A 61 12.86 5.40 -18.02
CA ALA A 61 13.07 6.34 -16.92
C ALA A 61 11.82 6.66 -16.07
N PRO A 62 10.61 6.90 -16.65
CA PRO A 62 9.42 7.16 -15.84
C PRO A 62 8.99 5.95 -15.00
N VAL A 63 9.04 4.75 -15.59
CA VAL A 63 8.68 3.51 -14.90
C VAL A 63 9.67 3.23 -13.77
N HIS A 64 10.97 3.33 -14.07
CA HIS A 64 12.04 3.19 -13.10
C HIS A 64 11.85 4.10 -11.88
N MET A 65 11.56 5.39 -12.10
CA MET A 65 11.36 6.36 -11.02
C MET A 65 10.16 5.98 -10.13
N ILE A 66 9.02 5.63 -10.74
CA ILE A 66 7.82 5.21 -10.01
C ILE A 66 8.10 3.93 -9.20
N THR A 67 8.71 2.92 -9.83
CA THR A 67 9.08 1.67 -9.17
C THR A 67 10.05 1.89 -8.02
N ALA A 68 11.08 2.72 -8.20
CA ALA A 68 12.06 2.99 -7.16
C ALA A 68 11.42 3.66 -5.93
N THR A 69 10.52 4.61 -6.16
CA THR A 69 9.78 5.25 -5.06
C THR A 69 8.84 4.24 -4.39
N TYR A 70 8.10 3.44 -5.16
CA TYR A 70 7.25 2.38 -4.62
C TYR A 70 8.06 1.40 -3.75
N ALA A 71 9.19 0.89 -4.25
CA ALA A 71 10.05 -0.03 -3.52
C ALA A 71 10.59 0.58 -2.22
N THR A 72 10.95 1.88 -2.26
CA THR A 72 11.39 2.62 -1.07
C THR A 72 10.29 2.69 -0.02
N ASN A 73 9.07 3.04 -0.43
CA ASN A 73 7.93 3.17 0.45
C ASN A 73 7.48 1.80 0.99
N PHE A 74 7.47 0.77 0.16
CA PHE A 74 7.18 -0.61 0.55
C PHE A 74 8.18 -1.08 1.61
N HIS A 75 9.48 -0.88 1.37
CA HIS A 75 10.52 -1.22 2.34
C HIS A 75 10.32 -0.50 3.68
N GLN A 76 9.98 0.80 3.66
CA GLN A 76 9.67 1.52 4.90
C GLN A 76 8.52 0.84 5.67
N ARG A 77 7.42 0.45 4.99
CA ARG A 77 6.31 -0.28 5.60
C ARG A 77 6.77 -1.59 6.24
N VAL A 78 7.55 -2.39 5.51
CA VAL A 78 8.13 -3.64 6.04
C VAL A 78 8.93 -3.38 7.32
N THR A 79 9.76 -2.33 7.36
CA THR A 79 10.64 -2.08 8.51
C THR A 79 9.95 -1.52 9.76
N ILE A 80 8.77 -0.91 9.62
CA ILE A 80 8.01 -0.33 10.74
C ILE A 80 6.88 -1.25 11.23
N ALA A 81 6.53 -2.28 10.46
CA ALA A 81 5.48 -3.24 10.79
C ALA A 81 5.94 -4.17 11.92
N ILE A 82 5.70 -3.72 13.16
CA ILE A 82 6.12 -4.40 14.39
C ILE A 82 5.01 -4.24 15.45
N PRO A 83 4.62 -5.32 16.15
CA PRO A 83 3.67 -5.24 17.26
C PRO A 83 4.15 -4.34 18.42
N PRO A 84 3.22 -3.71 19.17
CA PRO A 84 1.77 -3.92 19.16
C PRO A 84 1.02 -3.06 18.13
N ASN A 85 1.73 -2.20 17.38
CA ASN A 85 1.07 -1.22 16.51
C ASN A 85 0.60 -1.83 15.19
N GLU A 86 1.34 -2.82 14.67
CA GLU A 86 1.07 -3.51 13.41
C GLU A 86 1.45 -4.97 13.55
N ASP A 87 0.88 -5.82 12.68
CA ASP A 87 1.31 -7.21 12.59
C ASP A 87 2.72 -7.32 11.97
N TYR A 88 3.44 -8.39 12.31
CA TYR A 88 4.70 -8.67 11.61
C TYR A 88 4.42 -9.02 10.13
N PRO A 89 5.22 -8.51 9.18
CA PRO A 89 5.11 -8.89 7.78
C PRO A 89 5.28 -10.40 7.57
N THR A 90 4.55 -10.93 6.59
CA THR A 90 4.56 -12.35 6.23
C THR A 90 4.91 -12.51 4.74
N ASP A 91 5.10 -13.76 4.29
CA ASP A 91 5.22 -14.04 2.87
C ASP A 91 3.93 -13.75 2.08
N LEU A 92 2.76 -13.63 2.72
CA LEU A 92 1.49 -13.37 2.04
C LEU A 92 1.03 -11.92 2.13
N CYS A 93 1.43 -11.22 3.19
CA CYS A 93 0.93 -9.88 3.46
C CYS A 93 1.96 -9.03 4.20
N VAL A 94 2.12 -7.79 3.74
CA VAL A 94 2.83 -6.72 4.45
C VAL A 94 1.79 -5.66 4.83
N PRO A 95 1.62 -5.33 6.12
CA PRO A 95 0.60 -4.37 6.53
C PRO A 95 0.77 -2.99 5.88
N ASN A 96 -0.35 -2.36 5.53
CA ASN A 96 -0.44 -1.00 5.01
C ASN A 96 0.36 -0.73 3.71
N THR A 97 0.48 -1.71 2.81
CA THR A 97 1.11 -1.52 1.50
C THR A 97 0.14 -1.11 0.37
N GLU A 98 -1.16 -1.05 0.66
CA GLU A 98 -2.22 -0.61 -0.28
C GLU A 98 -2.03 0.83 -0.79
N ILE A 99 -1.33 1.68 -0.02
CA ILE A 99 -1.16 3.13 -0.29
C ILE A 99 0.33 3.49 -0.36
N VAL A 100 1.05 2.86 -1.29
CA VAL A 100 2.52 3.00 -1.41
C VAL A 100 2.94 3.81 -2.65
N LEU A 101 1.98 4.18 -3.50
CA LEU A 101 2.26 4.95 -4.72
C LEU A 101 2.86 6.33 -4.40
N SER A 102 3.85 6.73 -5.20
CA SER A 102 4.40 8.09 -5.17
C SER A 102 3.38 9.10 -5.69
N ALA A 103 3.48 10.36 -5.26
CA ALA A 103 2.67 11.45 -5.80
C ALA A 103 2.78 11.56 -7.34
N GLU A 104 3.95 11.30 -7.92
CA GLU A 104 4.15 11.27 -9.38
C GLU A 104 3.33 10.17 -10.05
N ALA A 105 3.37 8.95 -9.49
CA ALA A 105 2.58 7.82 -9.97
C ALA A 105 1.07 8.11 -9.87
N GLU A 106 0.62 8.71 -8.78
CA GLU A 106 -0.78 9.08 -8.57
C GLU A 106 -1.24 10.16 -9.57
N LYS A 107 -0.38 11.14 -9.88
CA LYS A 107 -0.67 12.15 -10.91
C LYS A 107 -0.77 11.52 -12.30
N GLU A 108 0.13 10.60 -12.65
CA GLU A 108 0.04 9.92 -13.94
C GLU A 108 -1.17 9.00 -14.01
N LEU A 109 -1.52 8.31 -12.92
CA LEU A 109 -2.75 7.54 -12.81
C LEU A 109 -3.97 8.44 -13.10
N LEU A 110 -4.03 9.61 -12.46
CA LEU A 110 -5.10 10.58 -12.66
C LEU A 110 -5.16 11.07 -14.12
N ARG A 111 -4.02 11.43 -14.72
CA ARG A 111 -3.96 11.86 -16.13
C ARG A 111 -4.47 10.77 -17.07
N VAL A 112 -4.02 9.53 -16.88
CA VAL A 112 -4.46 8.38 -17.68
C VAL A 112 -5.97 8.18 -17.53
N ALA A 113 -6.50 8.29 -16.31
CA ALA A 113 -7.93 8.14 -16.05
C ALA A 113 -8.76 9.25 -16.71
N ILE A 114 -8.29 10.50 -16.70
CA ILE A 114 -8.95 11.60 -17.40
C ILE A 114 -8.91 11.37 -18.91
N HIS A 115 -7.74 11.03 -19.46
CA HIS A 115 -7.55 10.88 -20.91
C HIS A 115 -8.31 9.68 -21.49
N SER A 116 -8.47 8.61 -20.71
CA SER A 116 -9.27 7.44 -21.08
C SER A 116 -10.77 7.63 -20.86
N GLY A 117 -11.19 8.74 -20.24
CA GLY A 117 -12.59 9.05 -19.95
C GLY A 117 -13.16 8.30 -18.74
N VAL A 118 -12.33 7.56 -18.00
CA VAL A 118 -12.68 6.91 -16.72
C VAL A 118 -13.03 7.97 -15.67
N ALA A 119 -12.22 9.03 -15.58
CA ALA A 119 -12.49 10.18 -14.73
C ALA A 119 -12.99 11.36 -15.57
N LYS A 120 -14.14 11.94 -15.21
CA LYS A 120 -14.71 13.12 -15.87
C LYS A 120 -14.50 14.35 -15.00
N LEU A 121 -13.38 15.03 -15.20
CA LEU A 121 -13.05 16.27 -14.50
C LEU A 121 -13.02 17.44 -15.47
N THR A 122 -13.48 18.61 -15.01
CA THR A 122 -13.18 19.88 -15.69
C THR A 122 -11.70 20.24 -15.52
N GLU A 123 -11.14 21.05 -16.42
CA GLU A 123 -9.76 21.53 -16.33
C GLU A 123 -9.45 22.19 -14.97
N HIS A 124 -10.42 22.93 -14.41
CA HIS A 124 -10.28 23.54 -13.09
C HIS A 124 -10.23 22.49 -11.95
N GLN A 125 -11.06 21.45 -12.01
CA GLN A 125 -11.05 20.37 -11.02
C GLN A 125 -9.78 19.54 -11.11
N GLU A 126 -9.29 19.24 -12.32
CA GLU A 126 -8.01 18.57 -12.52
C GLU A 126 -6.87 19.38 -11.90
N MET A 127 -6.80 20.68 -12.17
CA MET A 127 -5.79 21.57 -11.58
C MET A 127 -5.81 21.56 -10.05
N LEU A 128 -7.01 21.66 -9.44
CA LEU A 128 -7.13 21.62 -7.98
C LEU A 128 -6.69 20.27 -7.40
N LEU A 129 -7.07 19.16 -8.04
CA LEU A 129 -6.71 17.83 -7.57
C LEU A 129 -5.20 17.56 -7.73
N MET A 130 -4.60 17.98 -8.83
CA MET A 130 -3.14 17.90 -9.02
C MET A 130 -2.40 18.66 -7.92
N ARG A 131 -2.87 19.86 -7.57
CA ARG A 131 -2.31 20.65 -6.48
C ARG A 131 -2.48 19.97 -5.12
N GLU A 132 -3.60 19.30 -4.88
CA GLU A 132 -3.78 18.54 -3.64
C GLU A 132 -2.83 17.35 -3.55
N LEU A 133 -2.56 16.66 -4.66
CA LEU A 133 -1.55 15.60 -4.74
C LEU A 133 -0.14 16.16 -4.50
N ASP A 134 0.20 17.31 -5.10
CA ASP A 134 1.46 18.03 -4.84
C ASP A 134 1.64 18.39 -3.36
N GLU A 135 0.56 18.81 -2.70
CA GLU A 135 0.58 19.21 -1.29
C GLU A 135 0.48 18.00 -0.32
N GLY A 136 0.33 16.78 -0.84
CA GLY A 136 0.12 15.56 -0.06
C GLY A 136 -1.17 15.57 0.75
N LYS A 137 -2.22 16.25 0.26
CA LYS A 137 -3.52 16.36 0.94
C LYS A 137 -4.47 15.21 0.64
N CYS A 138 -4.26 14.54 -0.48
CA CYS A 138 -4.98 13.36 -0.90
C CYS A 138 -4.03 12.40 -1.61
N CYS A 139 -4.50 11.17 -1.83
CA CYS A 139 -3.94 10.23 -2.79
C CYS A 139 -5.01 9.83 -3.80
N VAL A 140 -4.58 9.30 -4.94
CA VAL A 140 -5.46 8.78 -5.99
C VAL A 140 -5.17 7.30 -6.21
N GLN A 141 -6.20 6.47 -6.17
CA GLN A 141 -6.09 5.01 -6.27
C GLN A 141 -7.12 4.46 -7.26
N VAL A 142 -6.89 3.24 -7.73
CA VAL A 142 -7.86 2.49 -8.53
C VAL A 142 -8.63 1.56 -7.61
N ASP A 143 -9.95 1.57 -7.68
CA ASP A 143 -10.80 0.65 -6.92
C ASP A 143 -11.01 -0.69 -7.64
N GLU A 144 -11.71 -1.63 -6.99
CA GLU A 144 -12.03 -2.95 -7.55
C GLU A 144 -12.85 -2.89 -8.85
N SER A 145 -13.56 -1.78 -9.09
CA SER A 145 -14.34 -1.55 -10.31
C SER A 145 -13.54 -0.90 -11.44
N HIS A 146 -12.22 -0.76 -11.26
CA HIS A 146 -11.32 0.02 -12.12
C HIS A 146 -11.68 1.52 -12.20
N GLY A 147 -12.46 2.01 -11.25
CA GLY A 147 -12.73 3.43 -11.04
C GLY A 147 -11.53 4.11 -10.38
N VAL A 148 -11.45 5.44 -10.52
CA VAL A 148 -10.42 6.22 -9.83
C VAL A 148 -11.04 6.94 -8.63
N VAL A 149 -10.48 6.68 -7.46
CA VAL A 149 -10.95 7.21 -6.17
C VAL A 149 -9.90 8.15 -5.61
N ARG A 150 -10.35 9.32 -5.14
CA ARG A 150 -9.55 10.27 -4.37
C ARG A 150 -9.74 9.97 -2.89
N THR A 151 -8.67 9.57 -2.22
CA THR A 151 -8.66 9.24 -0.79
C THR A 151 -8.03 10.38 0.00
N VAL A 152 -8.61 10.74 1.14
CA VAL A 152 -8.05 11.71 2.10
C VAL A 152 -7.88 11.07 3.45
N GLN A 153 -6.76 11.33 4.11
CA GLN A 153 -6.55 10.87 5.47
C GLN A 153 -7.29 11.80 6.45
N LEU A 154 -8.15 11.22 7.28
CA LEU A 154 -8.82 11.93 8.37
C LEU A 154 -8.32 11.40 9.71
N VAL A 155 -7.83 12.29 10.56
CA VAL A 155 -7.52 11.97 11.95
C VAL A 155 -8.67 12.52 12.79
N VAL A 156 -9.36 11.60 13.47
CA VAL A 156 -10.46 11.93 14.38
C VAL A 156 -10.00 11.67 15.80
N LEU A 157 -9.95 12.71 16.62
CA LEU A 157 -9.65 12.63 18.04
C LEU A 157 -10.95 12.82 18.83
N GLU A 158 -11.38 11.75 19.49
CA GLU A 158 -12.48 11.80 20.44
C GLU A 158 -11.92 12.04 21.85
N LEU A 159 -12.39 13.11 22.49
CA LEU A 159 -11.99 13.54 23.83
C LEU A 159 -13.17 13.34 24.78
N GLN A 160 -13.02 12.37 25.68
CA GLN A 160 -13.95 12.11 26.79
C GLN A 160 -13.43 12.84 28.03
N LEU A 161 -14.20 13.81 28.52
CA LEU A 161 -13.88 14.56 29.73
C LEU A 161 -14.35 13.78 30.96
N ALA A 162 -13.46 13.53 31.91
CA ALA A 162 -13.75 12.74 33.11
C ALA A 162 -14.59 13.50 34.15
N ASP A 163 -14.64 14.83 34.08
CA ASP A 163 -15.33 15.67 35.06
C ASP A 163 -16.79 15.99 34.69
N GLU A 164 -17.66 15.48 35.56
CA GLU A 164 -18.94 15.98 36.04
C GLU A 164 -20.19 15.95 35.12
N CYS A 165 -21.07 14.98 35.44
CA CYS A 165 -22.54 14.99 35.34
C CYS A 165 -23.21 15.13 33.97
N ILE A 166 -22.47 15.54 32.93
CA ILE A 166 -22.95 15.66 31.56
C ILE A 166 -21.88 14.98 30.72
N GLY A 167 -22.16 13.78 30.20
CA GLY A 167 -21.24 13.00 29.35
C GLY A 167 -20.92 13.68 28.02
N ALA A 168 -20.28 14.84 28.07
CA ALA A 168 -19.96 15.65 26.92
C ALA A 168 -18.71 15.09 26.23
N THR A 169 -18.92 14.52 25.06
CA THR A 169 -17.87 14.07 24.16
C THR A 169 -17.51 15.21 23.21
N LYS A 170 -16.23 15.50 23.02
CA LYS A 170 -15.76 16.45 21.99
C LYS A 170 -15.03 15.68 20.89
N ILE A 171 -15.40 15.93 19.64
CA ILE A 171 -14.76 15.34 18.47
C ILE A 171 -13.96 16.43 17.76
N PHE A 172 -12.67 16.20 17.58
CA PHE A 172 -11.79 17.02 16.75
C PHE A 172 -11.48 16.25 15.48
N VAL A 173 -11.68 16.87 14.32
CA VAL A 173 -11.35 16.28 13.02
C VAL A 173 -10.26 17.12 12.38
N GLN A 174 -9.15 16.48 12.03
CA GLN A 174 -8.09 17.07 11.23
C GLN A 174 -7.95 16.29 9.93
N VAL A 175 -7.95 17.01 8.81
CA VAL A 175 -7.54 16.44 7.53
C VAL A 175 -6.01 16.29 7.57
N GLY A 176 -5.56 15.04 7.63
CA GLY A 176 -4.15 14.67 7.63
C GLY A 176 -3.52 14.92 6.26
N LYS A 177 -2.18 14.96 6.24
CA LYS A 177 -1.44 14.89 4.99
C LYS A 177 -1.12 13.42 4.72
N CYS A 178 -1.53 12.90 3.57
CA CYS A 178 -0.99 11.65 3.04
C CYS A 178 0.49 11.88 2.71
N LYS A 179 1.38 11.52 3.64
CA LYS A 179 2.78 11.36 3.29
C LYS A 179 2.92 10.00 2.61
N ALA A 180 2.99 10.04 1.28
CA ALA A 180 3.57 8.94 0.51
C ALA A 180 5.05 8.78 0.88
#